data_AF-A0A947MVM3-F1
#
_entry.id   AF-A0A947MVM3-F1
#
_cell.length_a   1.000
_cell.length_b   1.000
_cell.length_c   1.000
_cell.angle_alpha   90.00
_cell.angle_beta   90.00
_cell.angle_gamma   90.00
#
_symmetry.space_group_name_H-M   'P 1'
#
loop_
_entity.id
_entity.type
_entity.pdbx_description
1 polymer ?
#
loop_
_entity_poly.entity_id
_entity_poly.type
_entity_poly.pdbx_seq_one_letter_code
_entity_poly.pdbx_strand_id
1 'polypeptide(L)' 'AVGLNAGQIKTGSMSRSDRMSKYNQLLRIEEDLGNVAVYPGRSAFYNLR' A
#
# COMPACT_ATOMS: atom_id res chain seq x y z
N ALA A 1 0.48 6.30 4.00
CA ALA A 1 -0.07 5.99 2.67
C ALA A 1 -1.58 5.79 2.74
N VAL A 2 -2.08 4.78 3.46
CA VAL A 2 -3.52 4.49 3.56
C VAL A 2 -4.31 5.64 4.18
N GLY A 3 -3.89 6.22 5.31
CA GLY A 3 -4.63 7.32 5.96
C GLY A 3 -4.80 8.61 5.14
N LEU A 4 -4.07 8.77 4.03
CA LEU A 4 -4.22 9.89 3.09
C LEU A 4 -4.74 9.44 1.72
N ASN A 5 -5.10 8.16 1.55
CA ASN A 5 -5.43 7.56 0.25
C ASN A 5 -4.42 7.89 -0.86
N ALA A 6 -3.12 7.84 -0.51
CA ALA A 6 -2.05 8.30 -1.40
C ALA A 6 -1.91 7.49 -2.71
N GLY A 7 -2.48 6.28 -2.77
CA GLY A 7 -2.45 5.39 -3.93
C GLY A 7 -1.10 4.69 -4.19
N GLN A 8 0.01 5.28 -3.74
CA GLN A 8 1.36 4.74 -3.94
C GLN A 8 2.20 4.86 -2.67
N ILE A 9 3.17 3.96 -2.52
CA ILE A 9 4.21 4.01 -1.49
C ILE A 9 5.49 3.38 -2.05
N LYS A 10 6.64 3.98 -1.74
CA LYS A 10 7.96 3.40 -2.01
C LYS A 10 8.64 3.14 -0.69
N THR A 11 8.81 1.87 -0.33
CA THR A 11 9.31 1.49 1.01
C THR A 11 10.47 0.48 0.99
N GLY A 12 11.16 0.36 -0.15
CA GLY A 12 12.38 -0.45 -0.30
C GLY A 12 12.14 -1.85 -0.89
N SER A 13 13.20 -2.64 -1.00
CA SER A 13 13.18 -4.00 -1.55
C SER A 13 12.47 -5.02 -0.64
N MET A 14 12.17 -6.20 -1.19
CA MET A 14 11.64 -7.36 -0.47
C MET A 14 12.74 -8.11 0.31
N SER A 15 13.57 -7.37 1.03
CA SER A 15 14.65 -7.89 1.85
C SER A 15 14.91 -6.93 3.00
N ARG A 16 15.48 -7.43 4.11
CA ARG A 16 15.70 -6.70 5.37
C ARG A 16 14.40 -6.42 6.14
N SER A 17 14.41 -6.74 7.42
CA SER A 17 13.21 -6.75 8.26
C SER A 17 12.57 -5.36 8.44
N ASP A 18 13.36 -4.29 8.43
CA ASP A 18 12.87 -2.91 8.54
C ASP A 18 11.93 -2.54 7.39
N ARG A 19 12.25 -2.96 6.17
CA ARG A 19 11.42 -2.75 4.96
C ARG A 19 10.22 -3.69 4.94
N MET A 20 10.46 -4.97 5.23
CA MET A 20 9.40 -5.98 5.30
C MET A 20 8.31 -5.61 6.31
N SER A 21 8.67 -4.96 7.42
CA SER A 21 7.69 -4.49 8.42
C SER A 21 6.62 -3.57 7.82
N LYS A 22 6.97 -2.76 6.82
CA LYS A 22 6.04 -1.82 6.16
C LYS A 22 5.07 -2.56 5.25
N TYR A 23 5.54 -3.56 4.50
CA TYR A 23 4.69 -4.43 3.69
C TYR A 23 3.76 -5.27 4.57
N ASN A 24 4.28 -5.86 5.65
CA ASN A 24 3.47 -6.63 6.60
C ASN A 24 2.38 -5.77 7.25
N GLN A 25 2.66 -4.49 7.51
CA GLN A 25 1.64 -3.58 8.01
C GLN A 25 0.55 -3.29 6.98
N LEU A 26 0.88 -3.23 5.68
CA LEU A 26 -0.13 -3.08 4.63
C LEU A 26 -1.02 -4.33 4.52
N LEU A 27 -0.46 -5.54 4.67
CA LEU A 27 -1.24 -6.78 4.71
C LEU A 27 -2.22 -6.80 5.88
N ARG A 28 -1.79 -6.38 7.09
CA ARG A 28 -2.69 -6.27 8.24
C ARG A 28 -3.80 -5.24 8.03
N ILE A 29 -3.47 -4.08 7.44
CA ILE A 29 -4.47 -3.06 7.14
C ILE A 29 -5.48 -3.56 6.09
N GLU A 30 -5.02 -4.31 5.08
CA GLU A 30 -5.91 -4.94 4.11
C GLU A 30 -6.83 -5.97 4.77
N GLU A 31 -6.30 -6.82 5.65
CA GLU A 31 -7.07 -7.77 6.45
C GLU A 31 -8.12 -7.08 7.33
N ASP A 32 -7.74 -6.01 8.05
CA ASP A 32 -8.63 -5.21 8.89
C ASP A 32 -9.75 -4.52 8.09
N LEU A 33 -9.46 -4.05 6.87
CA LEU A 33 -10.43 -3.42 5.99
C LEU A 33 -11.36 -4.44 5.32
N GLY A 34 -10.92 -5.68 5.14
CA GLY A 34 -11.68 -6.75 4.50
C GLY A 34 -12.31 -6.31 3.17
N ASN A 35 -13.63 -6.42 3.06
CA ASN A 35 -14.36 -6.18 1.81
C ASN A 35 -14.35 -4.72 1.33
N VAL A 36 -13.95 -3.75 2.16
CA VAL A 36 -13.84 -2.35 1.76
C VAL A 36 -12.42 -1.94 1.34
N ALA A 37 -11.46 -2.87 1.40
CA ALA A 37 -10.11 -2.62 0.90
C ALA A 37 -10.13 -2.42 -0.63
N VAL A 38 -9.38 -1.44 -1.13
CA VAL A 38 -9.29 -1.13 -2.57
C VAL A 38 -7.82 -1.01 -2.98
N TYR A 39 -7.43 -1.80 -3.97
CA TYR A 39 -6.15 -1.67 -4.67
C TYR A 39 -6.36 -0.99 -6.03
N PRO A 40 -6.01 0.31 -6.18
CA PRO A 40 -6.33 1.06 -7.41
C PRO A 40 -5.48 0.66 -8.64
N GLY A 41 -4.40 -0.11 -8.46
CA GLY A 41 -3.53 -0.54 -9.57
C GLY A 41 -3.07 0.63 -10.44
N ARG A 42 -3.35 0.58 -11.75
CA ARG A 42 -2.97 1.65 -12.69
C ARG A 42 -3.71 2.96 -12.43
N SER A 43 -4.91 2.93 -11.86
CA SER A 43 -5.69 4.13 -11.52
C SER A 43 -5.05 4.96 -10.40
N ALA A 44 -4.04 4.43 -9.70
CA ALA A 44 -3.25 5.19 -8.72
C ALA A 44 -2.44 6.34 -9.35
N PHE A 45 -2.25 6.33 -10.67
CA PHE A 45 -1.53 7.35 -11.43
C PHE A 45 -2.49 8.39 -12.03
N TYR A 46 -3.37 8.96 -11.19
CA TYR A 46 -4.37 9.97 -11.59
C TYR A 46 -3.76 11.27 -12.16
N ASN A 47 -2.44 11.43 -12.03
CA ASN A 47 -1.67 12.57 -12.52
C ASN A 47 -1.05 12.35 -13.91
N LEU A 48 -1.19 11.17 -14.52
CA LEU A 48 -0.73 10.90 -15.89
C LEU A 48 -1.85 11.17 -16.90
N ARG A 49 -1.51 11.86 -17.99
CA ARG A 49 -2.37 12.09 -19.16
C ARG A 49 -1.87 11.30 -20.35
#